data_AF-I3E5K2-F1
#
_entry.id   AF-I3E5K2-F1
#
_cell.length_a   1.000
_cell.length_b   1.000
_cell.length_c   1.000
_cell.angle_alpha   90.00
_cell.angle_beta   90.00
_cell.angle_gamma   90.00
#
_symmetry.space_group_name_H-M   'P 1'
#
loop_
_entity.id
_entity.type
_entity.pdbx_description
1 polymer ?
#
loop_
_entity_poly.entity_id
_entity_poly.type
_entity_poly.pdbx_seq_one_letter_code
_entity_poly.pdbx_strand_id
1 'polypeptide(L)'
;MTEQLIFDITSCEEALKSLEAFLDLNEREIVKFIANNKGDISSEDFIEAFNISEEKLLSKELLPVSLHVTTNNDNCATIKKFGLMDLQKAVTLDTPLNRYLKSMGITIDVENKEIHYKDKVYDISKKYNGINAGSKDESLNSVIHKLFIDFQINSFFYDKNVLNYDGDIRRGPEFLINLANLLRNSDIENIWKQNKDNKCYVIKFFAPLSKYTNYSFLNYVDEDWEEEALKLEMVKAIIKKSLYRIHDDIFYDGAEEGFSYIKPHEVIPFSNIIKIYSEEEYLEAYNIKEESTW
;
A
#
# COMPACT_ATOMS: atom_id res chain seq x y z
N MET A 1 1.59 -8.28 -28.07
CA MET A 1 1.34 -7.55 -26.81
C MET A 1 0.57 -8.50 -25.92
N THR A 2 1.09 -8.82 -24.73
CA THR A 2 0.36 -9.62 -23.74
C THR A 2 -0.91 -8.86 -23.34
N GLU A 3 -2.05 -9.55 -23.31
CA GLU A 3 -3.30 -8.94 -22.87
C GLU A 3 -3.17 -8.51 -21.40
N GLN A 4 -3.66 -7.32 -21.06
CA GLN A 4 -3.60 -6.80 -19.70
C GLN A 4 -4.99 -6.82 -19.08
N LEU A 5 -5.07 -7.17 -17.80
CA LEU A 5 -6.32 -7.17 -17.05
C LEU A 5 -6.13 -6.41 -15.74
N ILE A 6 -6.90 -5.34 -15.54
CA ILE A 6 -7.03 -4.70 -14.22
C ILE A 6 -7.75 -5.70 -13.31
N PHE A 7 -7.09 -6.05 -12.21
CA PHE A 7 -7.55 -7.07 -11.29
C PHE A 7 -7.81 -6.44 -9.93
N ASP A 8 -9.06 -6.10 -9.67
CA ASP A 8 -9.48 -5.32 -8.50
C ASP A 8 -10.08 -6.23 -7.44
N ILE A 9 -9.45 -6.27 -6.26
CA ILE A 9 -9.95 -7.02 -5.10
C ILE A 9 -10.27 -6.11 -3.92
N THR A 10 -10.42 -4.81 -4.16
CA THR A 10 -10.67 -3.82 -3.10
C THR A 10 -12.05 -3.95 -2.47
N SER A 11 -13.00 -4.62 -3.15
CA SER A 11 -14.31 -5.01 -2.61
C SER A 11 -14.70 -6.42 -3.06
N CYS A 12 -15.70 -7.01 -2.40
CA CYS A 12 -16.25 -8.31 -2.81
C CYS A 12 -16.79 -8.29 -4.25
N GLU A 13 -17.53 -7.23 -4.61
CA GLU A 13 -18.08 -7.06 -5.95
C GLU A 13 -16.98 -6.98 -7.02
N GLU A 14 -15.92 -6.20 -6.77
CA GLU A 14 -14.81 -6.07 -7.71
C GLU A 14 -13.98 -7.36 -7.80
N ALA A 15 -13.79 -8.07 -6.68
CA ALA A 15 -13.09 -9.36 -6.66
C ALA A 15 -13.83 -10.41 -7.51
N LEU A 16 -15.16 -10.47 -7.41
CA LEU A 16 -16.00 -11.34 -8.24
C LEU A 16 -15.84 -11.00 -9.73
N LYS A 17 -16.03 -9.74 -10.11
CA LYS A 17 -15.87 -9.28 -11.51
C LYS A 17 -14.49 -9.61 -12.07
N SER A 18 -13.44 -9.42 -11.26
CA SER A 18 -12.06 -9.70 -11.65
C SER A 18 -11.82 -11.18 -11.89
N LEU A 19 -12.34 -12.06 -11.03
CA LEU A 19 -12.26 -13.51 -11.21
C LEU A 19 -13.07 -13.99 -12.42
N GLU A 20 -14.29 -13.50 -12.60
CA GLU A 20 -15.12 -13.82 -13.77
C GLU A 20 -14.41 -13.46 -15.08
N ALA A 21 -13.88 -12.23 -15.16
CA ALA A 21 -13.18 -11.73 -16.35
C ALA A 21 -11.83 -12.43 -16.60
N PHE A 22 -11.16 -12.89 -15.55
CA PHE A 22 -9.87 -13.55 -15.68
C PHE A 22 -10.00 -15.02 -16.08
N LEU A 23 -10.93 -15.74 -15.45
CA LEU A 23 -11.01 -17.21 -15.50
C LEU A 23 -12.16 -17.73 -16.36
N ASP A 24 -12.95 -16.84 -16.96
CA ASP A 24 -14.14 -17.15 -17.75
C ASP A 24 -15.18 -17.99 -16.97
N LEU A 25 -15.28 -17.72 -15.66
CA LEU A 25 -16.27 -18.29 -14.75
C LEU A 25 -17.40 -17.28 -14.52
N ASN A 26 -18.54 -17.75 -14.03
CA ASN A 26 -19.59 -16.85 -13.53
C ASN A 26 -19.66 -16.81 -12.00
N GLU A 27 -20.26 -15.75 -11.47
CA GLU A 27 -20.44 -15.49 -10.03
C GLU A 27 -20.99 -16.71 -9.29
N ARG A 28 -22.01 -17.38 -9.86
CA ARG A 28 -22.64 -18.54 -9.23
C ARG A 28 -21.66 -19.70 -9.05
N GLU A 29 -20.76 -19.93 -10.00
CA GLU A 29 -19.73 -20.96 -9.90
C GLU A 29 -18.74 -20.65 -8.78
N ILE A 30 -18.26 -19.40 -8.73
CA ILE A 30 -17.30 -18.93 -7.74
C ILE A 30 -17.91 -19.00 -6.33
N VAL A 31 -19.10 -18.42 -6.14
CA VAL A 31 -19.80 -18.39 -4.85
C VAL A 31 -20.15 -19.81 -4.39
N LYS A 32 -20.53 -20.71 -5.30
CA LYS A 32 -20.80 -22.11 -4.95
C LYS A 32 -19.54 -22.83 -4.49
N PHE A 33 -18.39 -22.60 -5.14
CA PHE A 33 -17.13 -23.14 -4.68
C PHE A 33 -16.80 -22.64 -3.26
N ILE A 34 -16.89 -21.33 -3.03
CA ILE A 34 -16.64 -20.71 -1.74
C ILE A 34 -17.57 -21.30 -0.65
N ALA A 35 -18.86 -21.45 -0.96
CA ALA A 35 -19.82 -22.02 -0.01
C ALA A 35 -19.54 -23.49 0.35
N ASN A 36 -19.08 -24.29 -0.63
CA ASN A 36 -18.73 -25.68 -0.40
C ASN A 36 -17.41 -25.85 0.37
N ASN A 37 -16.54 -24.83 0.35
CA ASN A 37 -15.22 -24.84 0.97
C ASN A 37 -15.09 -23.80 2.12
N LYS A 38 -16.20 -23.47 2.78
CA LYS A 38 -16.26 -22.46 3.85
C LYS A 38 -15.19 -22.61 4.94
N GLY A 39 -14.75 -23.84 5.23
CA GLY A 39 -13.78 -24.10 6.31
C GLY A 39 -12.33 -23.84 5.92
N ASP A 40 -11.98 -23.97 4.64
CA ASP A 40 -10.62 -23.83 4.14
C ASP A 40 -10.65 -23.55 2.63
N ILE A 41 -10.17 -22.37 2.22
CA ILE A 41 -10.18 -21.93 0.83
C ILE A 41 -8.75 -21.98 0.28
N SER A 42 -8.56 -22.84 -0.72
CA SER A 42 -7.31 -22.98 -1.47
C SER A 42 -7.47 -22.50 -2.91
N SER A 43 -6.46 -21.78 -3.42
CA SER A 43 -6.33 -21.47 -4.84
C SER A 43 -6.12 -22.73 -5.68
N GLU A 44 -5.40 -23.71 -5.15
CA GLU A 44 -5.07 -24.97 -5.82
C GLU A 44 -6.33 -25.81 -6.02
N ASP A 45 -7.14 -25.99 -4.97
CA ASP A 45 -8.42 -26.69 -5.05
C ASP A 45 -9.39 -25.99 -6.02
N PHE A 46 -9.37 -24.66 -6.03
CA PHE A 46 -10.18 -23.86 -6.97
C PHE A 46 -9.74 -24.07 -8.42
N ILE A 47 -8.43 -23.99 -8.68
CA ILE A 47 -7.83 -24.22 -10.00
C ILE A 47 -8.14 -25.64 -10.48
N GLU A 48 -8.01 -26.65 -9.62
CA GLU A 48 -8.33 -28.04 -9.94
C GLU A 48 -9.83 -28.23 -10.22
N ALA A 49 -10.72 -27.69 -9.37
CA ALA A 49 -12.16 -27.83 -9.51
C ALA A 49 -12.70 -27.31 -10.85
N PHE A 50 -12.06 -26.28 -11.42
CA PHE A 50 -12.44 -25.67 -12.69
C PHE A 50 -11.51 -26.06 -13.86
N ASN A 51 -10.55 -26.96 -13.65
CA ASN A 51 -9.57 -27.38 -14.65
C ASN A 51 -8.83 -26.20 -15.32
N ILE A 52 -8.44 -25.21 -14.54
CA ILE A 52 -7.75 -24.02 -15.04
C ILE A 52 -6.28 -24.38 -15.32
N SER A 53 -5.83 -24.24 -16.56
CA SER A 53 -4.45 -24.53 -16.94
C SER A 53 -3.48 -23.42 -16.52
N GLU A 54 -2.20 -23.76 -16.33
CA GLU A 54 -1.14 -22.75 -16.10
C GLU A 54 -1.02 -21.77 -17.28
N GLU A 55 -1.19 -22.25 -18.51
CA GLU A 55 -1.25 -21.40 -19.70
C GLU A 55 -2.34 -20.34 -19.58
N LYS A 56 -3.52 -20.69 -19.04
CA LYS A 56 -4.60 -19.74 -18.78
C LYS A 56 -4.21 -18.73 -17.69
N LEU A 57 -3.60 -19.19 -16.59
CA LEU A 57 -3.13 -18.32 -15.50
C LEU A 57 -2.05 -17.33 -15.95
N LEU A 58 -1.24 -17.70 -16.94
CA LEU A 58 -0.18 -16.87 -17.50
C LEU A 58 -0.59 -16.12 -18.78
N SER A 59 -1.82 -16.33 -19.27
CA SER A 59 -2.31 -15.76 -20.54
C SER A 59 -2.44 -14.24 -20.52
N LYS A 60 -2.59 -13.63 -19.34
CA LYS A 60 -2.74 -12.19 -19.16
C LYS A 60 -1.73 -11.64 -18.17
N GLU A 61 -1.32 -10.40 -18.36
CA GLU A 61 -0.64 -9.62 -17.33
C GLU A 61 -1.70 -9.03 -16.40
N LEU A 62 -1.73 -9.51 -15.16
CA LEU A 62 -2.58 -8.93 -14.13
C LEU A 62 -2.01 -7.59 -13.67
N LEU A 63 -2.90 -6.62 -13.52
CA LEU A 63 -2.62 -5.31 -12.95
C LEU A 63 -3.42 -5.18 -11.65
N PRO A 64 -2.91 -5.67 -10.51
CA PRO A 64 -3.64 -5.61 -9.26
C PRO A 64 -3.95 -4.17 -8.85
N VAL A 65 -5.12 -3.96 -8.26
CA VAL A 65 -5.53 -2.66 -7.73
C VAL A 65 -5.23 -2.57 -6.24
N SER A 66 -4.68 -1.43 -5.83
CA SER A 66 -4.34 -1.11 -4.45
C SER A 66 -4.92 0.24 -4.02
N LEU A 67 -5.14 0.39 -2.72
CA LEU A 67 -5.56 1.60 -2.02
C LEU A 67 -4.40 2.12 -1.17
N HIS A 68 -3.99 3.38 -1.38
CA HIS A 68 -2.97 4.04 -0.58
C HIS A 68 -3.53 5.28 0.09
N VAL A 69 -3.34 5.40 1.39
CA VAL A 69 -3.76 6.56 2.18
C VAL A 69 -2.62 7.57 2.28
N THR A 70 -2.91 8.84 2.04
CA THR A 70 -1.92 9.92 2.15
C THR A 70 -2.55 11.23 2.62
N THR A 71 -1.73 12.15 3.10
CA THR A 71 -2.16 13.51 3.45
C THR A 71 -1.34 14.55 2.70
N ASN A 72 -1.99 15.61 2.22
CA ASN A 72 -1.32 16.75 1.59
C ASN A 72 -2.19 18.02 1.58
N ASN A 73 -1.54 19.16 1.32
CA ASN A 73 -2.19 20.47 1.19
C ASN A 73 -2.20 21.03 -0.24
N ASP A 74 -1.95 20.20 -1.25
CA ASP A 74 -1.89 20.64 -2.65
C ASP A 74 -2.97 20.00 -3.54
N ASN A 75 -3.98 19.39 -2.92
CA ASN A 75 -5.06 18.66 -3.61
C ASN A 75 -4.50 17.63 -4.62
N CYS A 76 -3.47 16.90 -4.17
CA CYS A 76 -2.73 15.89 -4.93
C CYS A 76 -2.09 16.44 -6.23
N ALA A 77 -1.83 17.75 -6.34
CA ALA A 77 -1.18 18.33 -7.52
C ALA A 77 0.21 17.73 -7.77
N THR A 78 0.97 17.47 -6.70
CA THR A 78 2.28 16.81 -6.79
C THR A 78 2.16 15.38 -7.30
N ILE A 79 1.17 14.61 -6.86
CA ILE A 79 0.91 13.25 -7.33
C ILE A 79 0.53 13.26 -8.81
N LYS A 80 -0.30 14.22 -9.25
CA LYS A 80 -0.64 14.39 -10.67
C LYS A 80 0.59 14.68 -11.53
N LYS A 81 1.55 15.43 -10.99
CA LYS A 81 2.77 15.84 -11.69
C LYS A 81 3.83 14.75 -11.75
N PHE A 82 4.09 14.07 -10.63
CA PHE A 82 5.23 13.17 -10.47
C PHE A 82 4.85 11.69 -10.31
N GLY A 83 3.56 11.37 -10.19
CA GLY A 83 3.08 10.05 -9.78
C GLY A 83 3.05 9.88 -8.26
N LEU A 84 2.52 8.75 -7.82
CA LEU A 84 2.66 8.29 -6.43
C LEU A 84 4.05 7.69 -6.26
N MET A 85 4.76 8.13 -5.22
CA MET A 85 6.20 7.90 -5.05
C MET A 85 6.54 7.47 -3.63
N ASP A 86 7.73 6.89 -3.48
CA ASP A 86 8.31 6.50 -2.19
C ASP A 86 8.67 7.71 -1.29
N LEU A 87 8.96 7.45 -0.02
CA LEU A 87 9.26 8.50 0.97
C LEU A 87 10.52 9.30 0.61
N GLN A 88 11.56 8.65 0.05
CA GLN A 88 12.79 9.33 -0.33
C GLN A 88 12.54 10.40 -1.39
N LYS A 89 11.75 10.08 -2.42
CA LYS A 89 11.33 11.05 -3.43
C LYS A 89 10.41 12.10 -2.82
N ALA A 90 9.51 11.70 -1.91
CA ALA A 90 8.63 12.64 -1.23
C ALA A 90 9.38 13.70 -0.41
N VAL A 91 10.50 13.36 0.25
CA VAL A 91 11.30 14.35 1.01
C VAL A 91 12.32 15.11 0.15
N THR A 92 12.63 14.62 -1.06
CA THR A 92 13.65 15.22 -1.93
C THR A 92 13.04 16.15 -2.99
N LEU A 93 11.96 15.74 -3.65
CA LEU A 93 11.30 16.52 -4.71
C LEU A 93 10.46 17.67 -4.12
N ASP A 94 10.02 18.59 -4.97
CA ASP A 94 9.12 19.69 -4.57
C ASP A 94 7.70 19.19 -4.28
N THR A 95 7.53 18.58 -3.11
CA THR A 95 6.27 18.02 -2.61
C THR A 95 5.76 18.81 -1.40
N PRO A 96 4.48 18.63 -1.00
CA PRO A 96 3.93 19.16 0.24
C PRO A 96 4.78 18.84 1.48
N LEU A 97 5.23 17.58 1.59
CA LEU A 97 6.04 17.13 2.72
C LEU A 97 7.40 17.84 2.75
N ASN A 98 8.12 17.92 1.62
CA ASN A 98 9.41 18.60 1.57
C ASN A 98 9.28 20.11 1.85
N ARG A 99 8.28 20.78 1.26
CA ARG A 99 8.02 22.20 1.52
C ARG A 99 7.71 22.44 3.00
N TYR A 100 6.93 21.56 3.62
CA TYR A 100 6.65 21.62 5.04
C TYR A 100 7.92 21.46 5.89
N LEU A 101 8.72 20.42 5.64
CA LEU A 101 9.98 20.20 6.36
C LEU A 101 10.91 21.41 6.26
N LYS A 102 11.06 21.98 5.06
CA LYS A 102 11.84 23.21 4.83
C LYS A 102 11.30 24.41 5.62
N SER A 103 9.96 24.57 5.68
CA SER A 103 9.34 25.62 6.49
C SER A 103 9.62 25.47 7.99
N MET A 104 9.87 24.25 8.45
CA MET A 104 10.29 23.93 9.82
C MET A 104 11.81 24.05 10.03
N GLY A 105 12.57 24.49 9.01
CA GLY A 105 14.03 24.56 9.05
C GLY A 105 14.72 23.20 9.00
N ILE A 106 14.04 22.18 8.47
CA ILE A 106 14.55 20.82 8.30
C ILE A 106 14.87 20.61 6.82
N THR A 107 16.09 20.15 6.52
CA THR A 107 16.45 19.68 5.19
C THR A 107 16.98 18.25 5.30
N ILE A 108 16.51 17.38 4.42
CA ILE A 108 16.93 15.98 4.35
C ILE A 108 17.68 15.79 3.04
N ASP A 109 18.96 15.44 3.14
CA ASP A 109 19.78 15.05 2.02
C ASP A 109 19.91 13.53 2.02
N VAL A 110 19.08 12.87 1.22
CA VAL A 110 19.05 11.41 1.12
C VAL A 110 20.32 10.86 0.48
N GLU A 111 20.92 11.60 -0.46
CA GLU A 111 22.12 11.19 -1.20
C GLU A 111 23.36 11.22 -0.30
N ASN A 112 23.57 12.34 0.40
CA ASN A 112 24.66 12.49 1.36
C ASN A 112 24.36 11.84 2.73
N LYS A 113 23.13 11.37 2.92
CA LYS A 113 22.64 10.74 4.16
C LYS A 113 22.79 11.65 5.37
N GLU A 114 22.26 12.86 5.24
CA GLU A 114 22.28 13.89 6.30
C GLU A 114 20.89 14.50 6.54
N ILE A 115 20.60 14.80 7.80
CA ILE A 115 19.48 15.67 8.17
C ILE A 115 20.03 16.93 8.83
N HIS A 116 19.65 18.08 8.29
CA HIS A 116 20.04 19.40 8.77
C HIS A 116 18.87 20.01 9.53
N TYR A 117 19.10 20.40 10.79
CA TYR A 117 18.09 21.08 11.62
C TYR A 117 18.75 22.01 12.63
N LYS A 118 18.42 23.31 12.55
CA LYS A 118 19.12 24.38 13.30
C LYS A 118 20.62 24.31 13.01
N ASP A 119 21.48 24.43 14.03
CA ASP A 119 22.94 24.36 13.89
C ASP A 119 23.49 22.92 13.97
N LYS A 120 22.65 21.90 13.70
CA LYS A 120 23.03 20.48 13.82
C LYS A 120 22.85 19.73 12.51
N VAL A 121 23.81 18.85 12.25
CA VAL A 121 23.77 17.84 11.19
C VAL A 121 23.67 16.47 11.85
N TYR A 122 22.73 15.67 11.40
CA TYR A 122 22.50 14.30 11.86
C TYR A 122 22.90 13.34 10.75
N ASP A 123 23.92 12.52 11.03
CA ASP A 123 24.37 11.46 10.14
C ASP A 123 23.41 10.26 10.17
N ILE A 124 22.75 10.01 9.03
CA ILE A 124 21.83 8.88 8.81
C ILE A 124 22.46 7.80 7.90
N SER A 125 23.79 7.81 7.71
CA SER A 125 24.53 6.77 6.99
C SER A 125 24.77 5.50 7.80
N LYS A 126 24.56 5.57 9.12
CA LYS A 126 24.77 4.46 10.03
C LYS A 126 23.95 3.23 9.62
N LYS A 127 24.57 2.06 9.73
CA LYS A 127 23.87 0.80 9.52
C LYS A 127 22.78 0.65 10.59
N TYR A 128 21.56 0.40 10.15
CA TYR A 128 20.47 0.03 11.05
C TYR A 128 20.89 -1.16 11.91
N ASN A 129 20.83 -1.00 13.23
CA ASN A 129 21.24 -2.01 14.21
C ASN A 129 20.09 -2.44 15.14
N GLY A 130 18.84 -2.26 14.68
CA GLY A 130 17.64 -2.61 15.44
C GLY A 130 17.06 -1.46 16.26
N ILE A 131 15.85 -1.67 16.80
CA ILE A 131 15.19 -0.75 17.72
C ILE A 131 15.56 -1.17 19.15
N ASN A 132 16.46 -0.42 19.79
CA ASN A 132 16.80 -0.59 21.20
C ASN A 132 16.11 0.51 22.02
N ALA A 133 15.08 0.13 22.78
CA ALA A 133 14.21 1.05 23.50
C ALA A 133 14.96 2.04 24.43
N GLY A 134 14.61 3.33 24.34
CA GLY A 134 14.87 4.37 25.33
C GLY A 134 16.08 5.29 25.10
N SER A 135 16.75 5.24 23.93
CA SER A 135 17.96 6.04 23.68
C SER A 135 17.83 6.98 22.47
N LYS A 136 18.66 8.04 22.40
CA LYS A 136 18.75 8.90 21.19
C LYS A 136 19.09 8.08 19.93
N ASP A 137 19.80 6.96 20.11
CA ASP A 137 20.13 6.04 19.02
C ASP A 137 18.87 5.34 18.48
N GLU A 138 17.83 5.15 19.30
CA GLU A 138 16.55 4.61 18.86
C GLU A 138 15.85 5.52 17.87
N SER A 139 15.66 6.81 18.21
CA SER A 139 14.96 7.75 17.31
C SER A 139 15.71 7.96 15.99
N LEU A 140 17.06 7.92 16.04
CA LEU A 140 17.88 7.94 14.83
C LEU A 140 17.68 6.66 14.00
N ASN A 141 17.66 5.49 14.65
CA ASN A 141 17.39 4.22 13.99
C ASN A 141 16.00 4.16 13.35
N SER A 142 14.97 4.71 13.99
CA SER A 142 13.61 4.77 13.40
C SER A 142 13.58 5.64 12.15
N VAL A 143 14.27 6.78 12.15
CA VAL A 143 14.41 7.63 10.96
C VAL A 143 15.19 6.94 9.85
N ILE A 144 16.31 6.26 10.17
CA ILE A 144 17.09 5.46 9.21
C ILE A 144 16.22 4.34 8.62
N HIS A 145 15.47 3.63 9.47
CA HIS A 145 14.59 2.55 9.06
C HIS A 145 13.52 3.06 8.09
N LYS A 146 12.81 4.13 8.43
CA LYS A 146 11.78 4.70 7.54
C LYS A 146 12.33 5.28 6.24
N LEU A 147 13.55 5.82 6.22
CA LEU A 147 14.13 6.37 4.98
C LEU A 147 14.78 5.33 4.08
N PHE A 148 15.29 4.22 4.63
CA PHE A 148 16.14 3.29 3.86
C PHE A 148 15.71 1.81 3.92
N ILE A 149 14.73 1.45 4.74
CA ILE A 149 14.24 0.06 4.87
C ILE A 149 12.73 -0.01 4.59
N ASP A 150 11.93 0.85 5.22
CA ASP A 150 10.47 0.93 5.09
C ASP A 150 10.06 2.28 4.47
N PHE A 151 10.55 2.54 3.25
CA PHE A 151 10.34 3.80 2.54
C PHE A 151 9.45 3.66 1.31
N GLN A 152 9.11 2.42 0.93
CA GLN A 152 8.31 2.13 -0.24
C GLN A 152 6.85 2.60 -0.09
N ILE A 153 6.07 2.53 -1.18
CA ILE A 153 4.63 2.81 -1.12
C ILE A 153 3.95 1.61 -0.46
N ASN A 154 3.51 1.82 0.78
CA ASN A 154 2.70 0.87 1.55
C ASN A 154 1.22 1.12 1.25
N SER A 155 0.47 0.08 0.90
CA SER A 155 -0.91 0.15 0.44
C SER A 155 -1.68 -1.11 0.75
N PHE A 156 -2.96 -1.17 0.38
CA PHE A 156 -3.87 -2.27 0.67
C PHE A 156 -4.47 -2.79 -0.62
N PHE A 157 -4.41 -4.10 -0.86
CA PHE A 157 -5.31 -4.76 -1.80
C PHE A 157 -6.76 -4.67 -1.30
N TYR A 158 -6.98 -4.84 0.00
CA TYR A 158 -8.28 -4.70 0.66
C TYR A 158 -8.11 -4.48 2.16
N ASP A 159 -9.12 -3.84 2.77
CA ASP A 159 -9.24 -3.59 4.20
C ASP A 159 -10.72 -3.31 4.51
N LYS A 160 -11.18 -3.50 5.76
CA LYS A 160 -12.53 -3.07 6.16
C LYS A 160 -12.68 -1.55 6.07
N ASN A 161 -11.65 -0.82 6.46
CA ASN A 161 -11.52 0.62 6.29
C ASN A 161 -10.04 1.04 6.35
N VAL A 162 -9.41 1.29 5.19
CA VAL A 162 -8.00 1.71 5.12
C VAL A 162 -7.69 2.99 5.91
N LEU A 163 -8.69 3.81 6.22
CA LEU A 163 -8.52 5.01 7.03
C LEU A 163 -8.29 4.69 8.52
N ASN A 164 -8.72 3.54 8.99
CA ASN A 164 -8.57 3.12 10.39
C ASN A 164 -7.24 2.44 10.67
N TYR A 165 -6.37 2.28 9.66
CA TYR A 165 -5.05 1.72 9.86
C TYR A 165 -4.24 2.51 10.89
N ASP A 166 -3.50 1.78 11.71
CA ASP A 166 -2.71 2.31 12.81
C ASP A 166 -1.73 3.41 12.37
N GLY A 167 -1.31 4.23 13.34
CA GLY A 167 -0.32 5.30 13.12
C GLY A 167 -0.92 6.66 12.74
N ASP A 168 -2.24 6.83 12.87
CA ASP A 168 -2.95 8.11 12.64
C ASP A 168 -2.70 8.67 11.23
N ILE A 169 -2.63 7.76 10.24
CA ILE A 169 -2.27 8.06 8.85
C ILE A 169 -3.25 9.03 8.18
N ARG A 170 -4.48 9.14 8.72
CA ARG A 170 -5.49 10.15 8.33
C ARG A 170 -5.03 11.58 8.59
N ARG A 171 -4.18 11.78 9.60
CA ARG A 171 -3.75 13.12 10.02
C ARG A 171 -2.34 13.46 9.59
N GLY A 172 -1.50 12.47 9.28
CA GLY A 172 -0.16 12.75 8.78
C GLY A 172 0.69 11.51 8.55
N PRO A 173 1.80 11.65 7.80
CA PRO A 173 2.75 10.56 7.64
C PRO A 173 3.47 10.26 8.95
N GLU A 174 3.54 8.98 9.33
CA GLU A 174 4.23 8.46 10.52
C GLU A 174 5.71 8.93 10.59
N PHE A 175 6.33 9.18 9.43
CA PHE A 175 7.68 9.72 9.35
C PHE A 175 7.86 11.04 10.12
N LEU A 176 6.84 11.89 10.21
CA LEU A 176 6.92 13.13 11.00
C LEU A 176 7.03 12.86 12.50
N ILE A 177 6.41 11.78 13.00
CA ILE A 177 6.54 11.34 14.40
C ILE A 177 8.00 10.93 14.68
N ASN A 178 8.58 10.15 13.76
CA ASN A 178 9.97 9.70 13.85
C ASN A 178 10.94 10.88 13.86
N LEU A 179 10.73 11.87 12.98
CA LEU A 179 11.51 13.11 12.96
C LEU A 179 11.30 13.97 14.21
N ALA A 180 10.07 14.12 14.69
CA ALA A 180 9.75 14.88 15.90
C ALA A 180 10.51 14.32 17.11
N ASN A 181 10.58 13.00 17.25
CA ASN A 181 11.32 12.32 18.29
C ASN A 181 12.84 12.53 18.17
N LEU A 182 13.41 12.35 16.97
CA LEU A 182 14.85 12.56 16.72
C LEU A 182 15.29 14.00 17.01
N LEU A 183 14.48 14.97 16.55
CA LEU A 183 14.78 16.40 16.63
C LEU A 183 14.30 17.03 17.95
N ARG A 184 13.60 16.24 18.79
CA ARG A 184 12.99 16.66 20.07
C ARG A 184 12.10 17.88 19.90
N ASN A 185 11.25 17.84 18.88
CA ASN A 185 10.30 18.89 18.57
C ASN A 185 8.98 18.31 18.08
N SER A 186 8.00 18.22 19.00
CA SER A 186 6.66 17.73 18.70
C SER A 186 5.87 18.61 17.73
N ASP A 187 6.26 19.88 17.55
CA ASP A 187 5.60 20.77 16.59
C ASP A 187 5.72 20.25 15.15
N ILE A 188 6.76 19.46 14.84
CA ILE A 188 6.97 18.86 13.51
C ILE A 188 5.81 17.96 13.10
N GLU A 189 5.18 17.27 14.04
CA GLU A 189 4.01 16.45 13.78
C GLU A 189 2.72 17.26 14.01
N ASN A 190 2.63 17.95 15.15
CA ASN A 190 1.42 18.63 15.59
C ASN A 190 0.95 19.71 14.60
N ILE A 191 1.87 20.51 14.07
CA ILE A 191 1.51 21.57 13.11
C ILE A 191 0.95 20.95 11.82
N TRP A 192 1.53 19.84 11.33
CA TRP A 192 1.01 19.13 10.17
C TRP A 192 -0.40 18.61 10.45
N LYS A 193 -0.61 17.89 11.55
CA LYS A 193 -1.90 17.28 11.91
C LYS A 193 -3.01 18.31 12.16
N GLN A 194 -2.67 19.49 12.67
CA GLN A 194 -3.64 20.55 12.98
C GLN A 194 -3.89 21.51 11.82
N ASN A 195 -3.08 21.45 10.76
CA ASN A 195 -3.26 22.31 9.59
C ASN A 195 -4.49 21.86 8.78
N LYS A 196 -5.53 22.71 8.75
CA LYS A 196 -6.78 22.45 8.02
C LYS A 196 -6.62 22.34 6.50
N ASP A 197 -5.52 22.84 5.96
CA ASP A 197 -5.21 22.69 4.53
C ASP A 197 -4.70 21.28 4.21
N ASN A 198 -4.15 20.56 5.19
CA ASN A 198 -3.77 19.16 5.02
C ASN A 198 -5.02 18.28 5.05
N LYS A 199 -5.31 17.66 3.91
CA LYS A 199 -6.46 16.76 3.74
C LYS A 199 -5.97 15.33 3.56
N CYS A 200 -6.76 14.39 4.07
CA CYS A 200 -6.61 12.96 3.83
C CYS A 200 -7.18 12.59 2.45
N TYR A 201 -6.47 11.70 1.75
CA TYR A 201 -6.89 11.13 0.49
C TYR A 201 -6.64 9.63 0.47
N VAL A 202 -7.55 8.89 -0.18
CA VAL A 202 -7.33 7.50 -0.56
C VAL A 202 -7.09 7.44 -2.07
N ILE A 203 -5.94 6.92 -2.48
CA ILE A 203 -5.53 6.80 -3.88
C ILE A 203 -5.74 5.35 -4.30
N LYS A 204 -6.66 5.13 -5.24
CA LYS A 204 -6.89 3.84 -5.88
C LYS A 204 -6.10 3.79 -7.18
N PHE A 205 -5.19 2.83 -7.30
CA PHE A 205 -4.28 2.70 -8.44
C PHE A 205 -4.04 1.24 -8.80
N PHE A 206 -3.53 0.99 -10.02
CA PHE A 206 -3.08 -0.34 -10.44
C PHE A 206 -1.61 -0.35 -10.83
N ALA A 207 -0.97 -1.51 -10.74
CA ALA A 207 0.39 -1.70 -11.25
C ALA A 207 0.59 -3.14 -11.74
N PRO A 208 1.53 -3.41 -12.67
CA PRO A 208 1.93 -4.77 -13.01
C PRO A 208 2.48 -5.53 -11.79
N LEU A 209 2.34 -6.86 -11.77
CA LEU A 209 2.86 -7.73 -10.69
C LEU A 209 4.34 -7.46 -10.41
N SER A 210 5.13 -7.25 -11.47
CA SER A 210 6.56 -6.97 -11.38
C SER A 210 6.94 -5.71 -10.58
N LYS A 211 5.98 -4.79 -10.34
CA LYS A 211 6.18 -3.57 -9.53
C LYS A 211 5.96 -3.78 -8.04
N TYR A 212 5.30 -4.86 -7.64
CA TYR A 212 5.07 -5.19 -6.24
C TYR A 212 6.23 -6.01 -5.69
N THR A 213 6.47 -5.91 -4.38
CA THR A 213 7.36 -6.84 -3.69
C THR A 213 6.73 -8.23 -3.60
N ASN A 214 7.54 -9.29 -3.63
CA ASN A 214 7.04 -10.65 -3.58
C ASN A 214 6.24 -10.93 -2.30
N TYR A 215 6.62 -10.31 -1.18
CA TYR A 215 5.94 -10.44 0.11
C TYR A 215 4.55 -9.77 0.16
N SER A 216 4.14 -9.04 -0.88
CA SER A 216 2.74 -8.64 -1.07
C SER A 216 1.84 -9.85 -1.36
N PHE A 217 2.41 -10.93 -1.89
CA PHE A 217 1.69 -12.12 -2.34
C PHE A 217 2.07 -13.38 -1.57
N LEU A 218 3.36 -13.53 -1.24
CA LEU A 218 3.96 -14.78 -0.80
C LEU A 218 4.70 -14.61 0.53
N ASN A 219 4.50 -15.54 1.46
CA ASN A 219 5.23 -15.54 2.73
C ASN A 219 6.68 -16.02 2.60
N TYR A 220 6.99 -16.73 1.51
CA TYR A 220 8.30 -17.27 1.19
C TYR A 220 8.50 -17.23 -0.32
N VAL A 221 9.74 -17.01 -0.75
CA VAL A 221 10.16 -17.10 -2.15
C VAL A 221 11.25 -18.13 -2.20
N ASP A 222 11.07 -19.14 -3.04
CA ASP A 222 12.12 -20.12 -3.30
C ASP A 222 13.21 -19.48 -4.16
N GLU A 223 14.46 -19.64 -3.75
CA GLU A 223 15.62 -19.07 -4.45
C GLU A 223 15.82 -19.70 -5.85
N ASP A 224 15.29 -20.92 -6.04
CA ASP A 224 15.40 -21.66 -7.29
C ASP A 224 14.26 -21.35 -8.29
N TRP A 225 13.30 -20.50 -7.93
CA TRP A 225 12.20 -20.15 -8.85
C TRP A 225 12.68 -19.27 -10.01
N GLU A 226 12.42 -19.75 -11.22
CA GLU A 226 12.48 -18.92 -12.42
C GLU A 226 11.36 -17.87 -12.44
N GLU A 227 11.52 -16.83 -13.26
CA GLU A 227 10.61 -15.68 -13.33
C GLU A 227 9.15 -16.10 -13.62
N GLU A 228 8.94 -17.06 -14.52
CA GLU A 228 7.61 -17.55 -14.87
C GLU A 228 6.95 -18.35 -13.74
N ALA A 229 7.73 -19.17 -13.03
CA ALA A 229 7.25 -19.92 -11.86
C ALA A 229 6.86 -18.96 -10.72
N LEU A 230 7.71 -17.96 -10.44
CA LEU A 230 7.38 -16.92 -9.46
C LEU A 230 6.11 -16.17 -9.85
N LYS A 231 5.97 -15.79 -11.13
CA LYS A 231 4.77 -15.13 -11.63
C LYS A 231 3.52 -15.98 -11.45
N LEU A 232 3.60 -17.27 -11.77
CA LEU A 232 2.50 -18.22 -11.58
C LEU A 232 2.05 -18.27 -10.12
N GLU A 233 2.99 -18.35 -9.18
CA GLU A 233 2.69 -18.38 -7.74
C GLU A 233 2.11 -17.04 -7.25
N MET A 234 2.56 -15.90 -7.77
CA MET A 234 1.94 -14.60 -7.50
C MET A 234 0.49 -14.52 -8.02
N VAL A 235 0.22 -15.08 -9.20
CA VAL A 235 -1.14 -15.17 -9.76
C VAL A 235 -2.04 -16.05 -8.89
N LYS A 236 -1.57 -17.23 -8.47
CA LYS A 236 -2.30 -18.11 -7.55
C LYS A 236 -2.59 -17.42 -6.23
N ALA A 237 -1.62 -16.69 -5.67
CA ALA A 237 -1.79 -15.92 -4.44
C ALA A 237 -2.85 -14.81 -4.57
N ILE A 238 -2.96 -14.14 -5.73
CA ILE A 238 -4.03 -13.18 -5.98
C ILE A 238 -5.38 -13.85 -6.06
N ILE A 239 -5.49 -14.98 -6.76
CA ILE A 239 -6.73 -15.77 -6.80
C ILE A 239 -7.14 -16.12 -5.37
N LYS A 240 -6.22 -16.66 -4.56
CA LYS A 240 -6.45 -16.99 -3.15
C LYS A 240 -6.99 -15.79 -2.38
N LYS A 241 -6.30 -14.65 -2.44
CA LYS A 241 -6.73 -13.39 -1.78
C LYS A 241 -8.12 -12.94 -2.24
N SER A 242 -8.45 -13.12 -3.53
CA SER A 242 -9.78 -12.80 -4.08
C SER A 242 -10.86 -13.68 -3.47
N LEU A 243 -10.60 -15.01 -3.41
CA LEU A 243 -11.53 -15.97 -2.83
C LEU A 243 -11.76 -15.68 -1.34
N TYR A 244 -10.71 -15.37 -0.57
CA TYR A 244 -10.84 -14.93 0.82
C TYR A 244 -11.62 -13.63 0.94
N ARG A 245 -11.34 -12.63 0.09
CA ARG A 245 -12.08 -11.36 0.12
C ARG A 245 -13.58 -11.57 -0.06
N ILE A 246 -13.98 -12.45 -0.96
CA ILE A 246 -15.39 -12.78 -1.21
C ILE A 246 -15.97 -13.62 -0.07
N HIS A 247 -15.23 -14.64 0.38
CA HIS A 247 -15.61 -15.49 1.50
C HIS A 247 -15.89 -14.70 2.77
N ASP A 248 -14.99 -13.79 3.12
CA ASP A 248 -15.10 -13.02 4.34
C ASP A 248 -16.28 -12.05 4.30
N ASP A 249 -16.62 -11.53 3.12
CA ASP A 249 -17.83 -10.70 2.93
C ASP A 249 -19.12 -11.52 3.07
N ILE A 250 -19.12 -12.77 2.59
CA ILE A 250 -20.30 -13.65 2.64
C ILE A 250 -20.54 -14.20 4.05
N PHE A 251 -19.48 -14.55 4.77
CA PHE A 251 -19.58 -15.33 6.02
C PHE A 251 -19.21 -14.56 7.28
N TYR A 252 -18.52 -13.42 7.18
CA TYR A 252 -18.06 -12.62 8.30
C TYR A 252 -18.41 -11.13 8.11
N ASP A 253 -18.16 -10.31 9.14
CA ASP A 253 -18.43 -8.87 9.11
C ASP A 253 -17.21 -8.05 8.64
N GLY A 254 -16.51 -8.57 7.63
CA GLY A 254 -15.36 -7.90 7.02
C GLY A 254 -14.19 -8.84 6.73
N ALA A 255 -13.34 -8.40 5.80
CA ALA A 255 -12.15 -9.13 5.37
C ALA A 255 -10.96 -8.89 6.30
N GLU A 256 -10.07 -9.87 6.39
CA GLU A 256 -8.72 -9.67 6.94
C GLU A 256 -7.97 -8.59 6.13
N GLU A 257 -6.95 -7.94 6.71
CA GLU A 257 -6.21 -6.90 6.01
C GLU A 257 -5.30 -7.50 4.92
N GLY A 258 -5.46 -7.04 3.68
CA GLY A 258 -4.65 -7.47 2.55
C GLY A 258 -3.62 -6.42 2.18
N PHE A 259 -2.41 -6.47 2.75
CA PHE A 259 -1.37 -5.50 2.42
C PHE A 259 -0.77 -5.68 1.01
N SER A 260 -0.32 -4.58 0.44
CA SER A 260 0.41 -4.53 -0.83
C SER A 260 1.51 -3.47 -0.79
N TYR A 261 2.70 -3.84 -1.25
CA TYR A 261 3.90 -3.04 -1.16
C TYR A 261 4.52 -2.91 -2.54
N ILE A 262 4.68 -1.68 -3.01
CA ILE A 262 5.41 -1.41 -4.24
C ILE A 262 6.91 -1.54 -3.98
N LYS A 263 7.70 -2.01 -4.95
CA LYS A 263 9.15 -2.09 -4.81
C LYS A 263 9.74 -0.70 -4.54
N PRO A 264 10.81 -0.60 -3.74
CA PRO A 264 11.56 0.63 -3.57
C PRO A 264 11.89 1.35 -4.89
N HIS A 265 11.81 2.69 -4.90
CA HIS A 265 12.10 3.55 -6.05
C HIS A 265 11.17 3.48 -7.26
N GLU A 266 10.25 2.51 -7.29
CA GLU A 266 9.18 2.51 -8.26
C GLU A 266 8.22 3.69 -8.04
N VAL A 267 7.62 4.14 -9.14
CA VAL A 267 6.66 5.24 -9.15
C VAL A 267 5.42 4.76 -9.87
N ILE A 268 4.26 4.97 -9.27
CA ILE A 268 2.99 4.74 -9.95
C ILE A 268 2.66 6.00 -10.73
N PRO A 269 2.69 5.97 -12.07
CA PRO A 269 2.41 7.15 -12.87
C PRO A 269 0.94 7.57 -12.68
N PHE A 270 0.64 8.85 -12.86
CA PHE A 270 -0.73 9.35 -12.70
C PHE A 270 -1.73 8.66 -13.66
N SER A 271 -1.27 8.19 -14.83
CA SER A 271 -2.08 7.39 -15.76
C SER A 271 -2.58 6.06 -15.20
N ASN A 272 -1.96 5.57 -14.13
CA ASN A 272 -2.32 4.32 -13.46
C ASN A 272 -3.16 4.54 -12.19
N ILE A 273 -3.45 5.80 -11.85
CA ILE A 273 -4.36 6.14 -10.77
C ILE A 273 -5.78 6.10 -11.33
N ILE A 274 -6.59 5.19 -10.79
CA ILE A 274 -8.00 5.01 -11.16
C ILE A 274 -8.82 6.15 -10.58
N LYS A 275 -8.62 6.44 -9.29
CA LYS A 275 -9.36 7.47 -8.58
C LYS A 275 -8.58 7.98 -7.37
N ILE A 276 -8.74 9.27 -7.09
CA ILE A 276 -8.31 9.90 -5.84
C ILE A 276 -9.60 10.27 -5.12
N TYR A 277 -9.84 9.68 -3.96
CA TYR A 277 -10.98 9.96 -3.11
C TYR A 277 -10.57 10.97 -2.05
N SER A 278 -11.45 11.94 -1.77
CA SER A 278 -11.50 12.54 -0.44
C SER A 278 -11.91 11.48 0.60
N GLU A 279 -11.74 11.80 1.87
CA GLU A 279 -12.18 10.93 2.96
C GLU A 279 -13.68 10.58 2.86
N GLU A 280 -14.53 11.59 2.67
CA GLU A 280 -15.97 11.41 2.53
C GLU A 280 -16.33 10.58 1.29
N GLU A 281 -15.69 10.85 0.14
CA GLU A 281 -15.93 10.10 -1.10
C GLU A 281 -15.53 8.63 -0.97
N TYR A 282 -14.46 8.33 -0.21
CA TYR A 282 -14.02 6.96 0.03
C TYR A 282 -15.03 6.22 0.91
N LEU A 283 -15.44 6.83 2.02
CA LEU A 283 -16.42 6.24 2.94
C LEU A 283 -17.76 5.96 2.23
N GLU A 284 -18.23 6.89 1.40
CA GLU A 284 -19.44 6.70 0.59
C GLU A 284 -19.25 5.57 -0.44
N ALA A 285 -18.16 5.59 -1.21
CA ALA A 285 -17.91 4.62 -2.27
C ALA A 285 -17.75 3.18 -1.77
N TYR A 286 -17.26 2.99 -0.54
CA TYR A 286 -17.07 1.68 0.09
C TYR A 286 -18.17 1.37 1.11
N ASN A 287 -19.22 2.19 1.21
CA ASN A 287 -20.34 2.04 2.15
C ASN A 287 -19.90 1.81 3.61
N ILE A 288 -18.84 2.53 4.02
CA ILE A 288 -18.27 2.44 5.36
C ILE A 288 -19.02 3.42 6.26
N LYS A 289 -19.69 2.89 7.28
CA LYS A 289 -20.29 3.71 8.33
C LYS A 289 -19.19 4.07 9.33
N GLU A 290 -18.88 5.35 9.47
CA GLU A 290 -18.07 5.77 10.61
C GLU A 290 -18.84 5.49 11.90
N GLU A 291 -18.29 4.60 12.72
CA GLU A 291 -18.69 4.55 14.11
C GLU A 291 -18.27 5.88 14.74
N SER A 292 -19.23 6.58 15.32
CA SER A 292 -19.00 7.84 16.02
C SER A 292 -18.07 7.55 17.19
N THR A 293 -16.77 7.80 17.03
CA THR A 293 -15.81 7.79 18.13
C THR A 293 -16.04 9.07 18.94
N TRP A 294 -16.76 8.92 20.05
CA TRP A 294 -16.98 9.94 21.08
C TRP A 294 -15.71 10.23 21.87
#